data_AF-A0AA90U162-F1
#
_entry.id   AF-A0AA90U162-F1
#
_cell.length_a   1.000
_cell.length_b   1.000
_cell.length_c   1.000
_cell.angle_alpha   90.00
_cell.angle_beta   90.00
_cell.angle_gamma   90.00
#
_symmetry.space_group_name_H-M   'P 1'
#
loop_
_entity.id
_entity.type
_entity.pdbx_description
1 polymer ?
#
loop_
_entity_poly.entity_id
_entity_poly.type
_entity_poly.pdbx_seq_one_letter_code
_entity_poly.pdbx_strand_id
1 'polypeptide(L)'
;MVKARELSHQLVGKRKTIEFSKPAYVVERDDSDLLRNKIIDISYAEWKKVGFSKGTLHYMKQNAKSDKPFTLNTHVMERLETWGGC
;
A
#
# COMPACT_ATOMS: atom_id res chain seq x y z
N MET A 1 5.61 -24.56 -7.47
CA MET A 1 5.20 -25.88 -8.01
C MET A 1 4.32 -26.71 -7.07
N VAL A 2 4.22 -26.42 -5.76
CA VAL A 2 3.47 -27.25 -4.80
C VAL A 2 1.97 -27.38 -5.15
N LYS A 3 1.28 -26.28 -5.48
CA LYS A 3 -0.15 -26.29 -5.80
C LYS A 3 -0.51 -27.08 -7.06
N ALA A 4 0.34 -27.05 -8.09
CA ALA A 4 0.15 -27.86 -9.29
C ALA A 4 0.19 -29.37 -8.99
N ARG A 5 1.05 -29.80 -8.04
CA ARG A 5 1.10 -31.19 -7.58
C ARG A 5 -0.09 -31.56 -6.69
N GLU A 6 -0.58 -30.64 -5.86
CA GLU A 6 -1.80 -30.87 -5.10
C GLU A 6 -3.00 -31.09 -6.05
N LEU A 7 -3.05 -30.34 -7.15
CA LEU A 7 -4.08 -30.47 -8.18
C LEU A 7 -3.99 -31.81 -8.89
N SER A 8 -2.78 -32.23 -9.30
CA SER A 8 -2.62 -33.53 -9.96
C SER A 8 -3.02 -34.70 -9.05
N HIS A 9 -2.74 -34.62 -7.75
CA HIS A 9 -3.19 -35.64 -6.79
C HIS A 9 -4.72 -35.64 -6.61
N GLN A 10 -5.36 -34.47 -6.65
CA GLN A 10 -6.82 -34.40 -6.59
C GLN A 10 -7.46 -35.03 -7.84
N LEU A 11 -6.92 -34.74 -9.03
CA LEU A 11 -7.42 -35.29 -10.29
C LEU A 11 -7.29 -36.82 -10.38
N VAL A 12 -6.21 -37.39 -9.83
CA VAL A 12 -6.00 -38.85 -9.78
C VAL A 12 -6.71 -39.50 -8.58
N GLY A 13 -7.55 -38.75 -7.86
CA GLY A 13 -8.33 -39.25 -6.72
C GLY A 13 -7.50 -39.57 -5.46
N LYS A 14 -6.19 -39.26 -5.47
CA LYS A 14 -5.30 -39.43 -4.32
C LYS A 14 -5.57 -38.41 -3.21
N ARG A 15 -6.31 -37.34 -3.51
CA ARG A 15 -6.70 -36.30 -2.54
C ARG A 15 -8.13 -35.84 -2.81
N LYS A 16 -8.93 -35.66 -1.75
CA LYS A 16 -10.33 -35.22 -1.87
C LYS A 16 -10.48 -33.72 -2.07
N THR A 17 -9.58 -32.91 -1.50
CA THR A 17 -9.68 -31.44 -1.51
C THR A 17 -8.36 -30.79 -1.88
N ILE A 18 -8.46 -29.58 -2.43
CA ILE A 18 -7.36 -28.69 -2.77
C ILE A 18 -7.65 -27.30 -2.22
N GLU A 19 -6.62 -26.65 -1.68
CA GLU A 19 -6.73 -25.30 -1.12
C GLU A 19 -5.90 -24.34 -1.95
N PHE A 20 -6.55 -23.41 -2.66
CA PHE A 20 -5.87 -22.41 -3.48
C PHE A 20 -5.72 -21.05 -2.78
N SER A 21 -6.49 -20.80 -1.71
CA SER A 21 -6.46 -19.52 -1.00
C SER A 21 -5.20 -19.32 -0.15
N LYS A 22 -4.43 -20.39 0.09
CA LYS A 22 -3.22 -20.37 0.93
C LYS A 22 -1.95 -20.74 0.15
N PRO A 23 -0.85 -19.98 0.32
CA PRO A 23 -0.77 -18.74 1.10
C PRO A 23 -1.56 -17.62 0.41
N ALA A 24 -2.28 -16.84 1.22
CA ALA A 24 -2.88 -15.62 0.71
C ALA A 24 -1.73 -14.69 0.30
N TYR A 25 -1.87 -14.05 -0.85
CA TYR A 25 -0.92 -13.03 -1.24
C TYR A 25 -0.98 -11.90 -0.22
N VAL A 26 0.14 -11.67 0.49
CA VAL A 26 0.32 -10.51 1.35
C VAL A 26 1.02 -9.46 0.50
N VAL A 27 0.29 -8.38 0.24
CA VAL A 27 0.83 -7.20 -0.41
C VAL A 27 1.80 -6.51 0.56
N GLU A 28 3.10 -6.72 0.39
CA GLU A 28 4.13 -5.98 1.13
C GLU A 28 4.24 -4.56 0.55
N ARG A 29 3.60 -3.59 1.20
CA ARG A 29 3.65 -2.17 0.85
C ARG A 29 3.81 -1.33 2.09
N ASP A 30 4.68 -0.32 2.00
CA ASP A 30 4.92 0.64 3.08
C ASP A 30 3.84 1.73 3.12
N ASP A 31 3.18 1.98 1.99
CA ASP A 31 2.05 2.91 1.89
C ASP A 31 0.71 2.23 2.22
N SER A 32 -0.09 2.87 3.07
CA SER A 32 -1.47 2.47 3.38
C SER A 32 -2.49 3.32 2.63
N ASP A 33 -3.70 2.79 2.43
CA ASP A 33 -4.81 3.54 1.80
C ASP A 33 -5.16 4.82 2.58
N LEU A 34 -5.07 4.77 3.92
CA LEU A 34 -5.28 5.93 4.78
C LEU A 34 -4.26 7.04 4.48
N LEU A 35 -3.00 6.67 4.31
CA LEU A 35 -1.91 7.60 3.99
C LEU A 35 -2.07 8.20 2.60
N ARG A 36 -2.47 7.39 1.62
CA ARG A 36 -2.78 7.85 0.25
C ARG A 36 -3.88 8.90 0.26
N ASN A 37 -4.97 8.63 0.97
CA ASN A 37 -6.09 9.56 1.08
C ASN A 37 -5.67 10.86 1.76
N LYS A 38 -4.92 10.81 2.88
CA LYS A 38 -4.35 12.02 3.51
C LYS A 38 -3.56 12.88 2.52
N ILE A 39 -2.67 12.27 1.73
CA ILE A 39 -1.84 12.99 0.74
C ILE A 39 -2.69 13.59 -0.39
N ILE A 40 -3.76 12.90 -0.81
CA ILE A 40 -4.65 13.40 -1.87
C ILE A 40 -5.49 14.58 -1.36
N ASP A 41 -6.00 14.49 -0.13
CA ASP A 41 -6.95 15.45 0.44
C ASP A 41 -6.27 16.72 0.98
N ILE A 42 -5.01 16.64 1.41
CA ILE A 42 -4.31 17.80 1.96
C ILE A 42 -4.21 18.95 0.94
N SER A 43 -4.58 20.14 1.38
CA SER A 43 -4.44 21.37 0.60
C SER A 43 -2.98 21.84 0.58
N TYR A 44 -2.62 22.66 -0.41
CA TYR A 44 -1.28 23.25 -0.44
C TYR A 44 -0.99 24.13 0.79
N ALA A 45 -2.00 24.84 1.30
CA ALA A 45 -1.84 25.70 2.48
C ALA A 45 -1.45 24.87 3.72
N GLU A 46 -2.16 23.75 3.93
CA GLU A 46 -1.85 22.83 5.03
C GLU A 46 -0.50 22.14 4.83
N TRP A 47 -0.21 21.65 3.63
CA TRP A 47 1.09 21.05 3.31
C TRP A 47 2.27 22.00 3.54
N LYS A 48 2.07 23.29 3.26
CA LYS A 48 3.08 24.33 3.53
C LYS A 48 3.29 24.55 5.03
N LYS A 49 2.24 24.46 5.87
CA LYS A 49 2.36 24.50 7.35
C LYS A 49 3.14 23.30 7.88
N VAL A 50 2.98 22.14 7.25
CA VAL A 50 3.77 20.91 7.51
C VAL A 50 5.24 21.10 7.06
N GLY A 51 5.57 22.19 6.36
CA GLY A 51 6.94 22.63 6.09
C GLY A 51 7.55 22.02 4.83
N PHE A 52 6.73 21.61 3.87
CA PHE A 52 7.17 21.03 2.60
C PHE A 52 6.81 21.89 1.38
N SER A 53 7.59 21.72 0.31
CA SER A 53 7.43 22.50 -0.93
C SER A 53 6.22 22.06 -1.76
N LYS A 54 5.79 22.92 -2.69
CA LYS A 54 4.74 22.61 -3.68
C LYS A 54 5.14 21.44 -4.60
N GLY A 55 6.42 21.37 -4.99
CA GLY A 55 6.94 20.29 -5.83
C GLY A 55 6.84 18.93 -5.13
N THR A 56 7.18 18.89 -3.84
CA THR A 56 7.02 17.69 -3.01
C THR A 56 5.56 17.26 -2.95
N LEU A 57 4.61 18.18 -2.72
CA LEU A 57 3.19 17.85 -2.72
C LEU A 57 2.73 17.26 -4.06
N HIS A 58 3.14 17.88 -5.17
CA HIS A 58 2.77 17.41 -6.50
C HIS A 58 3.24 15.98 -6.73
N TYR A 59 4.51 15.70 -6.45
CA TYR A 59 5.08 14.36 -6.60
C TYR A 59 4.38 13.33 -5.71
N MET A 60 4.10 13.68 -4.44
CA MET A 60 3.42 12.78 -3.52
C MET A 60 1.98 12.50 -3.95
N LYS A 61 1.23 13.49 -4.47
CA LYS A 61 -0.10 13.25 -5.03
C LYS A 61 -0.07 12.35 -6.26
N GLN A 62 0.97 12.41 -7.10
CA GLN A 62 1.11 11.48 -8.24
C GLN A 62 1.36 10.06 -7.75
N ASN A 63 2.24 9.88 -6.76
CA ASN A 63 2.50 8.56 -6.18
C ASN A 63 1.26 7.97 -5.49
N ALA A 64 0.54 8.78 -4.71
CA ALA A 64 -0.68 8.36 -4.01
C ALA A 64 -1.84 8.01 -4.97
N LYS A 65 -1.86 8.58 -6.17
CA LYS A 65 -2.85 8.24 -7.22
C LYS A 65 -2.44 7.04 -8.08
N SER A 66 -1.18 6.62 -8.01
CA SER A 66 -0.70 5.46 -8.76
C SER A 66 -0.92 4.18 -7.95
N ASP A 67 -1.30 3.08 -8.59
CA ASP A 67 -1.40 1.78 -7.93
C ASP A 67 -0.05 1.19 -7.48
N LYS A 68 1.06 1.84 -7.83
CA LYS A 68 2.41 1.41 -7.46
C LYS A 68 2.70 1.74 -5.99
N PRO A 69 3.37 0.83 -5.27
CA PRO A 69 3.86 1.15 -3.95
C PRO A 69 4.88 2.27 -3.99
N PHE A 70 4.92 3.06 -2.93
CA PHE A 70 5.93 4.10 -2.76
C PHE A 70 6.31 4.23 -1.29
N THR A 71 7.55 4.64 -1.06
CA THR A 71 8.04 4.93 0.28
C THR A 71 8.01 6.44 0.52
N LEU A 72 7.80 6.81 1.78
CA LEU A 72 7.95 8.18 2.25
C LEU A 72 9.21 8.26 3.09
N ASN A 73 9.89 9.40 3.00
CA ASN A 73 10.93 9.70 3.97
C ASN A 73 10.30 9.77 5.37
N THR A 74 10.96 9.19 6.37
CA THR A 74 10.49 9.16 7.77
C THR A 74 10.04 10.54 8.27
N HIS A 75 10.79 11.59 7.93
CA HIS A 75 10.46 12.96 8.33
C HIS A 75 9.17 13.50 7.67
N VAL A 76 8.83 13.04 6.46
CA VAL A 76 7.55 13.37 5.81
C VAL A 76 6.42 12.61 6.49
N MET A 77 6.64 11.36 6.86
CA MET A 77 5.68 10.52 7.56
C MET A 77 5.32 11.09 8.93
N GLU A 78 6.30 11.37 9.78
CA GLU A 78 6.12 11.95 11.13
C GLU A 78 5.32 13.27 11.09
N ARG A 79 5.63 14.13 10.11
CA ARG A 79 4.93 15.41 9.97
C ARG A 79 3.51 15.26 9.39
N LEU A 80 3.24 14.21 8.62
CA LEU A 80 1.89 13.89 8.14
C LEU A 80 1.04 13.18 9.19
N GLU A 81 1.66 12.47 10.12
CA GLU A 81 0.98 11.87 11.28
C GLU A 81 0.52 12.95 12.24
N THR A 82 1.36 13.95 12.51
CA THR A 82 0.96 15.13 13.30
C THR A 82 -0.08 16.00 12.59
N TRP A 83 -0.18 15.92 11.26
CA TRP A 83 -1.24 16.57 10.50
C TRP A 83 -2.56 15.78 10.56
N GLY A 84 -3.59 16.38 11.17
CA GLY A 84 -4.91 15.79 11.36
C GLY A 84 -5.04 14.93 12.62
N GLY A 85 -4.04 14.94 13.50
CA GLY A 85 -4.15 14.44 14.87
C GLY A 85 -4.73 15.53 15.78
N CYS A 86 -5.78 15.18 16.53
CA CYS A 86 -6.08 15.84 17.80
C CYS A 86 -4.99 15.53 18.82
#